data_AF-A0A7W0RZ25-F1
#
_entry.id   AF-A0A7W0RZ25-F1
#
_cell.length_a   1.000
_cell.length_b   1.000
_cell.length_c   1.000
_cell.angle_alpha   90.00
_cell.angle_beta   90.00
_cell.angle_gamma   90.00
#
_symmetry.space_group_name_H-M   'P 1'
#
loop_
_entity.id
_entity.type
_entity.pdbx_description
1 polymer ?
#
loop_
_entity_poly.entity_id
_entity_poly.type
_entity_poly.pdbx_seq_one_letter_code
_entity_poly.pdbx_strand_id
1 'polypeptide(L)'
;MSSDRSDVEAGAARGRGSSAAALGRGLAALRIFVGLIAFSNGLAKLFSFREIEIGPYFGTLVDRPEARGILEGEAARNELPLLPSIVNDVVLPSYDVMQWLVTFTELGT
;
A
#
# COMPACT_ATOMS: atom_id res chain seq x y z
N MET A 1 -47.14 23.67 -13.88
CA MET A 1 -45.81 24.18 -13.47
C MET A 1 -45.27 23.59 -12.15
N SER A 2 -45.86 22.53 -11.58
CA SER A 2 -45.37 21.91 -10.33
C SER A 2 -44.44 20.70 -10.53
N SER A 3 -44.46 20.05 -11.70
CA SER A 3 -43.68 18.82 -11.97
C SER A 3 -42.19 19.09 -12.20
N ASP A 4 -41.86 20.27 -12.73
CA ASP A 4 -40.50 20.60 -13.17
C ASP A 4 -39.50 20.74 -11.99
N ARG A 5 -39.98 21.21 -10.83
CA ARG A 5 -39.14 21.30 -9.61
C ARG A 5 -38.90 19.95 -8.95
N SER A 6 -39.89 19.05 -8.95
CA SER A 6 -39.73 17.72 -8.34
C SER A 6 -38.75 16.85 -9.13
N ASP A 7 -38.71 17.01 -10.45
CA ASP A 7 -37.80 16.23 -11.32
C ASP A 7 -36.34 16.72 -11.19
N VAL A 8 -36.13 18.03 -11.01
CA VAL A 8 -34.80 18.62 -10.75
C VAL A 8 -34.26 18.22 -9.37
N GLU A 9 -35.10 18.23 -8.32
CA GLU A 9 -34.71 17.79 -6.99
C GLU A 9 -34.40 16.29 -6.92
N ALA A 10 -35.18 15.47 -7.63
CA ALA A 10 -34.93 14.03 -7.76
C ALA A 10 -33.63 13.74 -8.54
N GLY A 11 -33.34 14.52 -9.60
CA GLY A 11 -32.09 14.42 -10.36
C GLY A 11 -30.85 14.79 -9.55
N ALA A 12 -30.92 15.87 -8.76
CA ALA A 12 -29.81 16.31 -7.89
C ALA A 12 -29.53 15.34 -6.73
N ALA A 13 -30.58 14.70 -6.18
CA ALA A 13 -30.43 13.66 -5.16
C ALA A 13 -29.79 12.38 -5.71
N ARG A 14 -30.17 11.94 -6.91
CA ARG A 14 -29.56 10.77 -7.59
C ARG A 14 -28.11 11.02 -7.98
N GLY A 15 -27.76 12.24 -8.43
CA GLY A 15 -26.38 12.61 -8.79
C GLY A 15 -25.41 12.51 -7.61
N ARG A 16 -25.81 12.97 -6.41
CA ARG A 16 -24.98 12.89 -5.20
C ARG A 16 -24.76 11.46 -4.70
N GLY A 17 -25.80 10.61 -4.75
CA GLY A 17 -25.68 9.19 -4.39
C GLY A 17 -24.79 8.38 -5.35
N SER A 18 -24.85 8.71 -6.64
CA SER A 18 -23.98 8.15 -7.69
C SER A 18 -22.50 8.49 -7.46
N SER A 19 -22.19 9.76 -7.17
CA SER A 19 -20.81 10.21 -6.95
C SER A 19 -20.17 9.58 -5.70
N ALA A 20 -20.90 9.47 -4.59
CA ALA A 20 -20.40 8.82 -3.38
C ALA A 20 -20.16 7.32 -3.58
N ALA A 21 -21.06 6.62 -4.29
CA ALA A 21 -20.89 5.21 -4.62
C ALA A 21 -19.70 4.97 -5.59
N ALA A 22 -19.49 5.85 -6.56
CA ALA A 22 -18.35 5.79 -7.47
C ALA A 22 -17.02 6.02 -6.74
N LEU A 23 -16.96 7.02 -5.84
CA LEU A 23 -15.82 7.24 -4.95
C LEU A 23 -15.54 6.02 -4.07
N GLY A 24 -16.58 5.44 -3.46
CA GLY A 24 -16.45 4.23 -2.64
C GLY A 24 -15.87 3.05 -3.42
N ARG A 25 -16.32 2.85 -4.67
CA ARG A 25 -15.78 1.81 -5.56
C ARG A 25 -14.33 2.09 -5.96
N GLY A 26 -13.98 3.35 -6.24
CA GLY A 26 -12.61 3.76 -6.55
C GLY A 26 -11.66 3.50 -5.37
N LEU A 27 -12.06 3.88 -4.15
CA LEU A 27 -11.29 3.61 -2.94
C LEU A 27 -11.17 2.11 -2.66
N ALA A 28 -12.23 1.33 -2.89
CA ALA A 28 -12.18 -0.12 -2.76
C ALA A 28 -11.19 -0.75 -3.76
N ALA A 29 -11.20 -0.31 -5.01
CA ALA A 29 -10.25 -0.76 -6.02
C ALA A 29 -8.81 -0.40 -5.64
N LEU A 30 -8.56 0.82 -5.14
CA LEU A 30 -7.25 1.23 -4.65
C LEU A 30 -6.80 0.39 -3.45
N ARG A 31 -7.71 0.09 -2.51
CA ARG A 31 -7.40 -0.77 -1.36
C ARG A 31 -7.02 -2.18 -1.77
N ILE A 32 -7.73 -2.76 -2.74
CA ILE A 32 -7.41 -4.07 -3.30
C ILE A 32 -6.05 -4.02 -4.00
N PHE A 33 -5.79 -2.99 -4.81
CA PHE A 33 -4.53 -2.85 -5.53
C PHE A 33 -3.33 -2.70 -4.60
N VAL A 34 -3.41 -1.79 -3.63
CA VAL A 34 -2.38 -1.64 -2.58
C VAL A 34 -2.20 -2.96 -1.84
N GLY A 35 -3.31 -3.66 -1.57
CA GLY A 35 -3.25 -4.93 -0.87
C GLY A 35 -2.53 -6.03 -1.65
N LEU A 36 -2.76 -6.13 -2.95
CA LEU A 36 -2.05 -7.06 -3.82
C LEU A 36 -0.55 -6.80 -3.85
N ILE A 37 -0.13 -5.52 -3.93
CA ILE A 37 1.30 -5.16 -3.91
C ILE A 37 1.95 -5.59 -2.60
N ALA A 38 1.34 -5.24 -1.47
CA ALA A 38 1.88 -5.62 -0.15
C ALA A 38 1.91 -7.15 0.00
N PHE A 39 0.85 -7.86 -0.41
CA PHE A 39 0.83 -9.32 -0.39
C PHE A 39 1.93 -9.95 -1.25
N SER A 40 2.13 -9.46 -2.48
CA SER A 40 3.20 -9.92 -3.36
C SER A 40 4.59 -9.68 -2.76
N ASN A 41 4.81 -8.53 -2.12
CA ASN A 41 6.05 -8.26 -1.38
C ASN A 41 6.24 -9.21 -0.19
N GLY A 42 5.17 -9.54 0.53
CA GLY A 42 5.20 -10.52 1.62
C GLY A 42 5.61 -11.92 1.12
N LEU A 43 5.08 -12.35 -0.03
CA LEU A 43 5.48 -13.60 -0.68
C LEU A 43 6.95 -13.57 -1.12
N ALA A 44 7.41 -12.47 -1.73
CA ALA A 44 8.81 -12.27 -2.08
C ALA A 44 9.74 -12.42 -0.87
N LYS A 45 9.38 -11.82 0.27
CA LYS A 45 10.10 -12.00 1.54
C LYS A 45 10.02 -13.42 2.08
N LEU A 46 8.92 -14.14 1.88
CA LEU A 46 8.76 -15.50 2.39
C LEU A 46 9.58 -16.52 1.58
N PHE A 47 9.61 -16.37 0.26
CA PHE A 47 10.22 -17.34 -0.65
C PHE A 47 11.56 -16.86 -1.25
N SER A 48 12.05 -15.69 -0.85
CA SER A 48 13.34 -15.12 -1.25
C SER A 48 13.49 -14.97 -2.78
N PHE A 49 12.48 -14.36 -3.42
CA PHE A 49 12.55 -13.97 -4.83
C PHE A 49 12.24 -12.48 -4.97
N ARG A 50 12.81 -11.86 -6.01
CA ARG A 50 12.75 -10.40 -6.20
C ARG A 50 12.11 -9.99 -7.52
N GLU A 51 12.09 -10.88 -8.50
CA GLU A 51 11.67 -10.55 -9.86
C GLU A 51 10.48 -11.42 -10.24
N ILE A 52 9.45 -10.77 -10.80
CA ILE A 52 8.32 -11.45 -11.43
C ILE A 52 8.34 -11.08 -12.90
N GLU A 53 8.34 -12.12 -13.74
CA GLU A 53 8.19 -12.01 -15.17
C GLU A 53 6.89 -12.71 -15.58
N ILE A 54 5.91 -11.94 -16.05
CA ILE A 54 4.65 -12.49 -16.59
C ILE A 54 4.44 -11.89 -17.98
N GLY A 55 4.86 -12.64 -19.00
CA GLY A 55 4.82 -12.18 -20.39
C GLY A 55 5.69 -10.94 -20.59
N PRO A 56 5.16 -9.81 -21.12
CA PRO A 56 5.93 -8.58 -21.29
C PRO A 56 6.05 -7.73 -20.02
N TYR A 57 5.44 -8.15 -18.91
CA TYR A 57 5.44 -7.39 -17.67
C TYR A 57 6.57 -7.86 -16.76
N PHE A 58 7.41 -6.91 -16.36
CA PHE A 58 8.50 -7.09 -15.40
C PHE A 58 8.17 -6.29 -14.15
N GLY A 59 8.27 -6.95 -12.99
CA GLY A 59 8.07 -6.31 -11.69
C GLY A 59 9.22 -6.64 -10.75
N THR A 60 9.71 -5.63 -10.04
CA THR A 60 10.64 -5.79 -8.92
C THR A 60 9.83 -5.78 -7.63
N LEU A 61 9.95 -6.84 -6.86
CA LEU A 61 9.39 -7.00 -5.52
C LEU A 61 10.46 -6.74 -4.47
N VAL A 62 10.02 -6.48 -3.26
CA VAL A 62 10.90 -6.20 -2.13
C VAL A 62 11.07 -7.47 -1.30
N ASP A 63 12.21 -8.15 -1.48
CA ASP A 63 12.65 -9.25 -0.62
C ASP A 63 13.28 -8.71 0.70
N ARG A 64 13.78 -9.60 1.57
CA ARG A 64 14.29 -9.16 2.89
C ARG A 64 15.63 -8.43 2.82
N PRO A 65 16.62 -8.86 2.01
CA PRO A 65 17.84 -8.09 1.81
C PRO A 65 17.54 -6.70 1.23
N GLU A 66 16.67 -6.60 0.23
CA GLU A 66 16.28 -5.31 -0.37
C GLU A 66 15.58 -4.42 0.66
N ALA A 67 14.63 -4.96 1.44
CA ALA A 67 13.97 -4.22 2.51
C ALA A 67 14.96 -3.63 3.53
N ARG A 68 16.01 -4.38 3.87
CA ARG A 68 17.07 -3.91 4.78
C ARG A 68 17.87 -2.78 4.13
N GLY A 69 18.27 -2.96 2.88
CA GLY A 69 19.04 -1.96 2.14
C GLY A 69 18.28 -0.64 1.99
N ILE A 70 16.98 -0.71 1.70
CA ILE A 70 16.09 0.47 1.67
C ILE A 70 16.05 1.13 3.04
N LEU A 71 15.85 0.35 4.11
CA LEU A 71 15.77 0.88 5.48
C LEU A 71 17.08 1.60 5.89
N GLU A 72 18.23 0.99 5.64
CA GLU A 72 19.55 1.58 5.91
C GLU A 72 19.80 2.83 5.06
N GLY A 73 19.48 2.77 3.76
CA GLY A 73 19.66 3.88 2.83
C GLY A 73 18.77 5.09 3.15
N GLU A 74 17.50 4.84 3.48
CA GLU A 74 16.57 5.90 3.87
C GLU A 74 16.95 6.50 5.21
N ALA A 75 17.31 5.69 6.22
CA ALA A 75 17.74 6.22 7.52
C ALA A 75 18.97 7.13 7.42
N ALA A 76 19.90 6.85 6.50
CA ALA A 76 21.08 7.68 6.28
C ALA A 76 20.77 9.02 5.59
N ARG A 77 19.67 9.10 4.83
CA ARG A 77 19.29 10.27 4.03
C ARG A 77 18.16 11.08 4.65
N ASN A 78 17.49 10.53 5.67
CA ASN A 78 16.29 11.13 6.23
C ASN A 78 16.61 12.33 7.15
N GLU A 79 15.96 13.46 6.90
CA GLU A 79 16.13 14.69 7.69
C GLU A 79 15.09 14.80 8.82
N LEU A 80 14.14 13.86 8.93
CA LEU A 80 13.14 13.90 9.98
C LEU A 80 13.78 13.60 11.34
N PRO A 81 13.49 14.41 12.36
CA PRO A 81 14.02 14.17 13.69
C PRO A 81 13.54 12.81 14.21
N LEU A 82 14.42 12.12 14.94
CA LEU A 82 14.18 10.82 15.59
C LEU A 82 14.08 9.60 14.66
N LEU A 83 13.75 9.77 13.38
CA LEU A 83 13.61 8.65 12.45
C LEU A 83 14.93 7.89 12.24
N PRO A 84 16.06 8.57 11.94
CA PRO A 84 17.36 7.90 11.86
C PRO A 84 17.73 7.18 13.16
N SER A 85 17.48 7.76 14.33
CA SER A 85 17.84 7.11 15.60
C SER A 85 16.93 5.90 15.89
N ILE A 86 15.63 5.98 15.65
CA ILE A 86 14.73 4.82 15.80
C ILE A 86 15.17 3.67 14.88
N VAL A 87 15.49 3.98 13.63
CA VAL A 87 15.91 2.94 12.67
C VAL A 87 17.24 2.33 13.09
N ASN A 88 18.25 3.14 13.39
CA ASN A 88 19.59 2.66 13.72
C ASN A 88 19.70 2.03 15.11
N ASP A 89 18.92 2.50 16.10
CA ASP A 89 19.06 2.07 17.50
C ASP A 89 18.03 1.01 17.90
N VAL A 90 16.92 0.87 17.17
CA VAL A 90 15.83 -0.06 17.54
C VAL A 90 15.55 -1.06 16.42
N VAL A 91 15.29 -0.58 15.21
CA VAL A 91 14.81 -1.44 14.11
C VAL A 91 15.93 -2.31 13.55
N LEU A 92 17.08 -1.72 13.18
CA LEU A 92 18.20 -2.46 12.60
C LEU A 92 18.84 -3.45 13.60
N PRO A 93 19.05 -3.11 14.89
CA PRO A 93 19.54 -4.09 15.87
C PRO A 93 18.57 -5.26 16.10
N SER A 94 17.27 -5.02 15.91
CA SER A 94 16.22 -6.04 16.05
C SER A 94 15.71 -6.56 14.70
N TYR A 95 16.48 -6.38 13.62
CA TYR A 95 16.00 -6.64 12.25
C TYR A 95 15.52 -8.08 12.07
N ASP A 96 16.14 -9.03 12.78
CA ASP A 96 15.78 -10.43 12.71
C ASP A 96 14.33 -10.71 13.11
N VAL A 97 13.77 -9.93 14.03
CA VAL A 97 12.36 -10.00 14.43
C VAL A 97 11.51 -9.09 13.56
N MET A 98 11.98 -7.86 13.30
CA MET A 98 11.21 -6.86 12.55
C MET A 98 10.93 -7.30 11.11
N GLN A 99 11.86 -8.00 10.45
CA GLN A 99 11.66 -8.54 9.11
C GLN A 99 10.44 -9.48 9.05
N TRP A 100 10.21 -10.28 10.10
CA TRP A 100 9.09 -11.22 10.14
C TRP A 100 7.79 -10.51 10.46
N LEU A 101 7.82 -9.52 11.35
CA LEU A 101 6.65 -8.69 11.65
C LEU A 101 6.14 -7.96 10.39
N VAL A 102 7.05 -7.38 9.60
CA VAL A 102 6.73 -6.76 8.31
C VAL A 102 6.16 -7.80 7.34
N THR A 103 6.84 -8.95 7.20
CA THR A 103 6.40 -10.03 6.30
C THR A 103 4.98 -10.51 6.64
N PHE A 104 4.66 -10.75 7.92
CA PHE A 104 3.32 -11.17 8.33
C PHE A 104 2.26 -10.09 8.10
N THR A 105 2.60 -8.82 8.31
CA THR A 105 1.69 -7.69 8.06
C THR A 105 1.38 -7.57 6.56
N GLU A 106 2.39 -7.75 5.72
CA GLU A 106 2.25 -7.76 4.26
C GLU A 106 1.40 -8.94 3.76
N LEU A 107 1.51 -10.12 4.39
CA LEU A 107 0.70 -11.29 4.04
C LEU A 107 -0.75 -11.22 4.53
N GLY A 108 -1.04 -10.47 5.60
CA GLY A 108 -2.36 -10.33 6.21
C GLY A 108 -3.19 -9.13 5.71
N THR A 109 -2.77 -8.51 4.61
CA THR A 109 -3.25 -7.22 4.11
C THR A 109 -4.59 -7.26 3.38
#